data_AF-A0A9X1B415-F1
#
_entry.id   AF-A0A9X1B415-F1
#
_cell.length_a   1.000
_cell.length_b   1.000
_cell.length_c   1.000
_cell.angle_alpha   90.00
_cell.angle_beta   90.00
_cell.angle_gamma   90.00
#
_symmetry.space_group_name_H-M   'P 1'
#
loop_
_entity.id
_entity.type
_entity.pdbx_description
1 polymer ?
#
loop_
_entity_poly.entity_id
_entity_poly.type
_entity_poly.pdbx_seq_one_letter_code
_entity_poly.pdbx_strand_id
1 'polypeptide(L)'
;MLAPQQARAQASLDEQTQQLIVNAVEAAFELDLYNNRCRQDRSGRRTENLNKILASGFRMTVLDAQDDLFPEGYYRDAQARMREDFLARMREMGGCSGAKEAKLRDELRERYEKAIAELEAFP
;
A
#
# COMPACT_ATOMS: atom_id res chain seq x y z
N MET A 1 -41.58 -4.26 -22.00
CA MET A 1 -40.26 -4.89 -21.74
C MET A 1 -39.38 -3.83 -21.09
N LEU A 2 -39.31 -3.81 -19.76
CA LEU A 2 -38.39 -2.94 -19.02
C LEU A 2 -37.13 -3.78 -18.77
N ALA A 3 -36.02 -3.37 -19.40
CA ALA A 3 -34.72 -3.95 -19.12
C ALA A 3 -34.41 -3.79 -17.62
N PRO A 4 -33.91 -4.82 -16.92
CA PRO A 4 -33.38 -4.60 -15.59
C PRO A 4 -32.18 -3.67 -15.73
N GLN A 5 -32.33 -2.46 -15.20
CA GLN A 5 -31.20 -1.60 -14.88
C GLN A 5 -30.28 -2.45 -14.01
N GLN A 6 -29.11 -2.77 -14.53
CA GLN A 6 -28.02 -3.32 -13.75
C GLN A 6 -27.71 -2.29 -12.68
N ALA A 7 -28.37 -2.42 -11.53
CA ALA A 7 -27.83 -1.99 -10.27
C ALA A 7 -26.51 -2.74 -10.12
N ARG A 8 -25.43 -2.18 -10.69
CA ARG A 8 -24.09 -2.36 -10.16
C ARG A 8 -24.15 -1.73 -8.77
N ALA A 9 -24.75 -2.45 -7.83
CA ALA A 9 -24.27 -2.41 -6.46
C ALA A 9 -22.76 -2.53 -6.61
N GLN A 10 -22.02 -1.52 -6.16
CA GLN A 10 -20.59 -1.65 -5.94
C GLN A 10 -20.43 -2.99 -5.26
N ALA A 11 -19.86 -3.97 -5.96
CA ALA A 11 -19.59 -5.25 -5.35
C ALA A 11 -18.69 -4.89 -4.18
N SER A 12 -19.21 -5.01 -2.96
CA SER A 12 -18.40 -4.86 -1.77
C SER A 12 -17.19 -5.76 -1.99
N LEU A 13 -16.00 -5.16 -2.03
CA LEU A 13 -14.76 -5.92 -2.22
C LEU A 13 -14.78 -7.07 -1.22
N ASP A 14 -14.54 -8.29 -1.67
CA ASP A 14 -14.42 -9.40 -0.73
C ASP A 14 -13.22 -9.18 0.20
N GLU A 15 -13.23 -9.86 1.35
CA GLU A 15 -12.19 -9.70 2.39
C GLU A 15 -10.79 -10.01 1.84
N GLN A 16 -10.67 -10.94 0.90
CA GLN A 16 -9.40 -11.27 0.27
C GLN A 16 -8.86 -10.09 -0.54
N THR A 17 -9.72 -9.45 -1.34
CA THR A 17 -9.37 -8.29 -2.16
C THR A 17 -9.03 -7.08 -1.29
N GLN A 18 -9.81 -6.85 -0.22
CA GLN A 18 -9.49 -5.81 0.75
C GLN A 18 -8.10 -6.02 1.35
N GLN A 19 -7.77 -7.26 1.75
CA GLN A 19 -6.46 -7.59 2.29
C GLN A 19 -5.33 -7.39 1.26
N LEU A 20 -5.55 -7.70 -0.02
CA LEU A 20 -4.57 -7.43 -1.08
C LEU A 20 -4.29 -5.93 -1.21
N ILE A 21 -5.33 -5.10 -1.16
CA ILE A 21 -5.19 -3.63 -1.22
C ILE A 21 -4.44 -3.12 0.00
N VAL A 22 -4.80 -3.55 1.21
CA VAL A 22 -4.09 -3.19 2.46
C VAL A 22 -2.61 -3.55 2.36
N ASN A 23 -2.31 -4.79 1.94
CA ASN A 23 -0.92 -5.26 1.77
C ASN A 23 -0.14 -4.41 0.77
N ALA A 24 -0.76 -4.01 -0.34
CA ALA A 24 -0.13 -3.17 -1.35
C ALA A 24 0.12 -1.75 -0.83
N VAL A 25 -0.82 -1.16 -0.09
CA VAL A 25 -0.68 0.16 0.54
C VAL A 25 0.50 0.15 1.52
N GLU A 26 0.56 -0.83 2.41
CA GLU A 26 1.66 -0.97 3.37
C GLU A 26 3.01 -1.15 2.64
N ALA A 27 3.08 -2.03 1.64
CA ALA A 27 4.32 -2.28 0.89
C ALA A 27 4.81 -1.04 0.12
N ALA A 28 3.90 -0.30 -0.51
CA ALA A 28 4.21 0.93 -1.21
C ALA A 28 4.72 2.02 -0.25
N PHE A 29 4.02 2.18 0.88
CA PHE A 29 4.35 3.17 1.90
C PHE A 29 5.71 2.90 2.54
N GLU A 30 5.98 1.67 2.97
CA GLU A 30 7.25 1.28 3.61
C GLU A 30 8.44 1.48 2.65
N LEU A 31 8.28 1.10 1.37
CA LEU A 31 9.36 1.24 0.40
C LEU A 31 9.64 2.71 0.07
N ASP A 32 8.62 3.55 -0.07
CA ASP A 32 8.80 4.99 -0.25
C ASP A 32 9.42 5.63 1.00
N LEU A 33 9.02 5.19 2.21
CA LEU A 33 9.59 5.67 3.46
C LEU A 33 11.08 5.30 3.60
N TYR A 34 11.46 4.07 3.24
CA TYR A 34 12.86 3.65 3.16
C TYR A 34 13.65 4.53 2.20
N ASN A 35 13.15 4.70 0.97
CA ASN A 35 13.83 5.45 -0.07
C ASN A 35 14.00 6.94 0.33
N ASN A 36 12.98 7.53 0.95
CA ASN A 36 13.05 8.89 1.49
C ASN A 36 14.13 9.01 2.56
N ARG A 37 14.13 8.11 3.54
CA ARG A 37 15.00 8.19 4.71
C ARG A 37 16.45 7.82 4.41
N CYS A 38 16.69 6.73 3.69
CA CYS A 38 18.02 6.15 3.51
C CYS A 38 18.64 6.48 2.15
N ARG A 39 17.87 7.00 1.19
CA ARG A 39 18.35 7.37 -0.15
C ARG A 39 18.02 8.80 -0.56
N GLN A 40 17.38 9.58 0.31
CA GLN A 40 16.92 10.94 0.04
C GLN A 40 15.97 11.05 -1.17
N ASP A 41 15.35 9.94 -1.59
CA ASP A 41 14.39 9.92 -2.70
C ASP A 41 13.00 10.23 -2.15
N ARG A 42 12.53 11.46 -2.40
CA ARG A 42 11.24 11.96 -1.91
C ARG A 42 10.11 11.83 -2.93
N SER A 43 10.30 11.03 -3.99
CA SER A 43 9.35 10.98 -5.09
C SER A 43 7.99 10.38 -4.73
N GLY A 44 7.91 9.50 -3.72
CA GLY A 44 6.65 8.84 -3.36
C GLY A 44 6.06 7.99 -4.50
N ARG A 45 6.92 7.58 -5.44
CA ARG A 45 6.49 7.00 -6.72
C ARG A 45 5.74 5.68 -6.54
N ARG A 46 5.97 4.92 -5.46
CA ARG A 46 5.36 3.60 -5.28
C ARG A 46 3.92 3.77 -4.85
N THR A 47 3.69 4.69 -3.91
CA THR A 47 2.37 5.14 -3.51
C THR A 47 1.61 5.74 -4.68
N GLU A 48 2.26 6.58 -5.51
CA GLU A 48 1.63 7.18 -6.70
C GLU A 48 1.23 6.12 -7.74
N ASN A 49 2.11 5.15 -8.00
CA ASN A 49 1.82 4.05 -8.93
C ASN A 49 0.67 3.17 -8.43
N LEU A 50 0.66 2.83 -7.14
CA LEU A 50 -0.44 2.11 -6.53
C LEU A 50 -1.75 2.90 -6.66
N ASN A 51 -1.73 4.20 -6.42
CA ASN A 51 -2.92 5.04 -6.54
C ASN A 51 -3.51 5.00 -7.97
N LYS A 52 -2.67 4.90 -9.00
CA LYS A 52 -3.14 4.75 -10.39
C LYS A 52 -3.85 3.41 -10.61
N ILE A 53 -3.31 2.32 -10.06
CA ILE A 53 -3.91 0.98 -10.14
C ILE A 53 -5.24 0.93 -9.39
N LEU A 54 -5.28 1.47 -8.17
CA LEU A 54 -6.51 1.51 -7.37
C LEU A 54 -7.58 2.38 -8.04
N ALA A 55 -7.20 3.54 -8.59
CA ALA A 55 -8.14 4.43 -9.24
C ALA A 55 -8.73 3.82 -10.52
N SER A 56 -7.93 3.06 -11.29
CA SER A 56 -8.38 2.45 -12.54
C SER A 56 -9.16 1.14 -12.32
N GLY A 57 -8.65 0.24 -11.48
CA GLY A 57 -9.22 -1.09 -11.28
C GLY A 57 -10.33 -1.13 -10.24
N PHE A 58 -10.17 -0.38 -9.15
CA PHE A 58 -11.03 -0.49 -7.96
C PHE A 58 -11.88 0.76 -7.71
N ARG A 59 -11.67 1.83 -8.50
CA ARG A 59 -12.36 3.12 -8.37
C ARG A 59 -12.20 3.75 -6.98
N MET A 60 -11.04 3.55 -6.37
CA MET A 60 -10.67 4.12 -5.07
C MET A 60 -9.24 4.65 -5.10
N THR A 61 -8.91 5.54 -4.19
CA THR A 61 -7.55 6.04 -3.99
C THR A 61 -6.86 5.30 -2.86
N VAL A 62 -5.54 5.52 -2.71
CA VAL A 62 -4.81 5.05 -1.52
C VAL A 62 -5.39 5.65 -0.23
N LEU A 63 -5.87 6.89 -0.27
CA LEU A 63 -6.48 7.52 0.90
C LEU A 63 -7.82 6.86 1.23
N ASP A 64 -8.68 6.62 0.24
CA ASP A 64 -9.94 5.90 0.45
C ASP A 64 -9.67 4.50 1.02
N ALA A 65 -8.66 3.79 0.50
CA ALA A 65 -8.27 2.50 1.05
C ALA A 65 -7.81 2.59 2.53
N GLN A 66 -7.07 3.64 2.89
CA GLN A 66 -6.63 3.88 4.27
C GLN A 66 -7.77 4.34 5.20
N ASP A 67 -8.80 4.98 4.67
CA ASP A 67 -9.97 5.38 5.45
C ASP A 67 -10.96 4.20 5.62
N ASP A 68 -11.15 3.38 4.58
CA ASP A 68 -12.21 2.36 4.53
C ASP A 68 -11.76 0.95 4.94
N LEU A 69 -10.49 0.59 4.68
CA LEU A 69 -10.00 -0.80 4.83
C LEU A 69 -9.06 -1.01 6.00
N PHE A 70 -8.51 0.08 6.57
CA PHE A 70 -7.59 0.02 7.70
C PHE A 70 -8.35 0.10 9.03
N PRO A 71 -7.87 -0.57 10.10
CA PRO A 71 -8.56 -0.61 11.38
C PRO A 71 -8.69 0.76 12.06
N GLU A 72 -7.83 1.72 11.71
CA GLU A 72 -7.87 3.07 12.26
C GLU A 72 -9.06 3.90 11.76
N GLY A 73 -9.61 3.61 10.57
CA GLY A 73 -10.70 4.38 9.96
C GLY A 73 -10.35 5.82 9.59
N TYR A 74 -9.06 6.19 9.65
CA TYR A 74 -8.56 7.50 9.24
C TYR A 74 -7.12 7.42 8.73
N TYR A 75 -6.90 7.96 7.52
CA TYR A 75 -5.64 7.79 6.79
C TYR A 75 -4.43 8.36 7.54
N ARG A 76 -4.61 9.42 8.34
CA ARG A 76 -3.48 10.00 9.10
C ARG A 76 -3.03 9.06 10.20
N ASP A 77 -3.97 8.38 10.83
CA ASP A 77 -3.70 7.45 11.92
C ASP A 77 -3.08 6.16 11.36
N ALA A 78 -3.61 5.66 10.24
CA ALA A 78 -3.00 4.54 9.51
C ALA A 78 -1.55 4.85 9.07
N GLN A 79 -1.30 6.03 8.51
CA GLN A 79 0.06 6.46 8.13
C GLN A 79 0.98 6.68 9.33
N ALA A 80 0.44 7.13 10.47
CA ALA A 80 1.19 7.27 11.70
C ALA A 80 1.62 5.89 12.22
N ARG A 81 0.69 4.92 12.33
CA ARG A 81 1.02 3.54 12.72
C ARG A 81 2.09 2.95 11.82
N MET A 82 1.87 2.91 10.50
CA MET A 82 2.84 2.32 9.56
C MET A 82 4.22 2.97 9.67
N ARG A 83 4.27 4.29 9.89
CA ARG A 83 5.53 5.00 10.09
C ARG A 83 6.20 4.60 11.40
N GLU A 84 5.45 4.52 12.49
CA GLU A 84 5.97 4.13 13.80
C GLU A 84 6.52 2.70 13.78
N ASP A 85 5.77 1.75 13.22
CA ASP A 85 6.15 0.35 13.05
C ASP A 85 7.44 0.25 12.21
N PHE A 86 7.49 0.94 11.07
CA PHE A 86 8.67 0.94 10.21
C PHE A 86 9.89 1.55 10.91
N LEU A 87 9.71 2.65 11.64
CA LEU A 87 10.80 3.29 12.38
C LEU A 87 11.26 2.47 13.59
N ALA A 88 10.37 1.68 14.21
CA ALA A 88 10.75 0.71 15.23
C ALA A 88 11.64 -0.38 14.63
N ARG A 89 11.20 -1.02 13.53
CA ARG A 89 12.01 -2.00 12.78
C ARG A 89 13.36 -1.42 12.36
N MET A 90 13.38 -0.21 11.82
CA MET A 90 14.64 0.46 11.42
C MET A 90 15.59 0.68 12.61
N ARG A 91 15.07 0.99 13.81
CA ARG A 91 15.91 1.16 15.01
C ARG A 91 16.53 -0.16 15.45
N GLU A 92 15.74 -1.24 15.46
CA GLU A 92 16.22 -2.59 15.78
C GLU A 92 17.31 -3.07 14.82
N MET A 93 17.20 -2.67 13.54
CA MET A 93 18.20 -2.96 12.51
C MET A 93 19.42 -2.02 12.53
N GLY A 94 19.58 -1.13 13.51
CA GLY A 94 20.73 -0.22 13.56
C GLY A 94 20.64 0.95 12.56
N GLY A 95 19.44 1.35 12.17
CA GLY A 95 19.17 2.44 11.24
C GLY A 95 19.45 2.08 9.78
N CYS A 96 19.73 3.10 8.96
CA CYS A 96 19.93 2.90 7.52
C CYS A 96 21.15 2.02 7.18
N SER A 97 22.18 2.01 8.03
CA SER A 97 23.37 1.19 7.81
C SER A 97 23.04 -0.30 7.92
N GLY A 98 22.46 -0.74 9.05
CA GLY A 98 22.12 -2.16 9.19
C GLY A 98 20.93 -2.58 8.34
N ALA A 99 20.00 -1.68 8.01
CA ALA A 99 18.97 -1.96 6.99
C ALA A 99 19.58 -2.22 5.60
N LYS A 100 20.66 -1.53 5.24
CA LYS A 100 21.38 -1.75 3.99
C LYS A 100 22.16 -3.07 4.01
N GLU A 101 22.83 -3.38 5.11
CA GLU A 101 23.54 -4.66 5.30
C GLU A 101 22.60 -5.86 5.21
N ALA A 102 21.40 -5.72 5.81
CA ALA A 102 20.34 -6.72 5.76
C ALA A 102 19.59 -6.77 4.41
N LYS A 103 19.95 -5.93 3.43
CA LYS A 103 19.27 -5.82 2.13
C LYS A 103 17.77 -5.54 2.23
N LEU A 104 17.34 -4.79 3.25
CA LEU A 104 15.93 -4.48 3.51
C LEU A 104 15.22 -3.88 2.28
N ARG A 105 15.93 -3.05 1.51
CA ARG A 105 15.35 -2.46 0.29
C ARG A 105 14.89 -3.52 -0.71
N ASP A 106 15.65 -4.60 -0.87
CA ASP A 106 15.34 -5.63 -1.85
C ASP A 106 14.12 -6.43 -1.39
N GLU A 107 14.03 -6.75 -0.09
CA GLU A 107 12.83 -7.34 0.53
C GLU A 107 11.59 -6.44 0.35
N LEU A 108 11.69 -5.15 0.66
CA LEU A 108 10.58 -4.20 0.50
C LEU A 108 10.16 -4.08 -0.97
N ARG A 109 11.13 -4.11 -1.90
CA ARG A 109 10.85 -4.10 -3.33
C ARG A 109 10.12 -5.37 -3.77
N GLU A 110 10.59 -6.54 -3.34
CA GLU A 110 9.94 -7.81 -3.67
C GLU A 110 8.51 -7.88 -3.12
N ARG A 111 8.30 -7.42 -1.88
CA ARG A 111 6.96 -7.31 -1.28
C ARG A 111 6.04 -6.39 -2.11
N TYR A 112 6.55 -5.22 -2.51
CA TYR A 112 5.81 -4.28 -3.35
C TYR A 112 5.49 -4.87 -4.73
N GLU A 113 6.49 -5.41 -5.44
CA GLU A 113 6.31 -5.98 -6.78
C GLU A 113 5.31 -7.15 -6.78
N LYS A 114 5.36 -7.99 -5.74
CA LYS A 114 4.39 -9.07 -5.55
C LYS A 114 2.97 -8.53 -5.33
N ALA A 115 2.80 -7.57 -4.43
CA ALA A 115 1.48 -7.00 -4.13
C ALA A 115 0.85 -6.30 -5.36
N ILE A 116 1.67 -5.61 -6.15
CA ILE A 116 1.22 -4.99 -7.40
C ILE A 116 0.81 -6.05 -8.42
N ALA A 117 1.61 -7.10 -8.60
CA ALA A 117 1.28 -8.17 -9.54
C ALA A 117 -0.03 -8.88 -9.16
N GLU A 118 -0.30 -9.07 -7.86
CA GLU A 118 -1.56 -9.65 -7.36
C GLU A 118 -2.76 -8.74 -7.65
N LEU A 119 -2.61 -7.42 -7.49
CA LEU A 119 -3.67 -6.45 -7.83
C LEU A 119 -3.91 -6.33 -9.33
N GLU A 120 -2.86 -6.35 -10.15
CA GLU A 120 -2.97 -6.28 -11.61
C GLU A 120 -3.55 -7.56 -12.24
N ALA A 121 -3.39 -8.70 -11.58
CA ALA A 121 -4.00 -9.96 -11.98
C ALA A 121 -5.50 -10.04 -11.61
N PHE A 122 -6.01 -9.07 -10.85
CA PHE A 122 -7.42 -9.02 -10.47
C PHE A 122 -8.28 -8.56 -11.66
N PRO A 123 -9.36 -9.28 -12.01
CA PRO A 123 -10.18 -9.04 -13.21
C PRO A 123 -11.11 -7.82 -13.12
#